data_AF-A0A6A5T093-F1
#
_entry.id   AF-A0A6A5T093-F1
#
_cell.length_a   1.000
_cell.length_b   1.000
_cell.length_c   1.000
_cell.angle_alpha   90.00
_cell.angle_beta   90.00
_cell.angle_gamma   90.00
#
_symmetry.space_group_name_H-M   'P 1'
#
loop_
_entity.id
_entity.type
_entity.pdbx_description
1 polymer ?
#
loop_
_entity_poly.entity_id
_entity_poly.type
_entity_poly.pdbx_seq_one_letter_code
_entity_poly.pdbx_strand_id
1 'polypeptide(L)'
;MRLWTFDRLGGIASKQFDINKDGLQFVSAVLGFLWMNEEQLGFDPTITTVGNKRYIEIEREKGKERLVIDRLIKQEDPDTLLVVKDSWQYPERKEEGELLRKATKKEVRNVARYFHCRLASALARALQ
;
A
#
# COMPACT_ATOMS: atom_id res chain seq x y z
N MET A 1 7.28 25.38 2.41
CA MET A 1 6.63 24.27 1.70
C MET A 1 6.53 23.04 2.60
N ARG A 2 5.54 22.19 2.35
CA ARG A 2 5.36 20.87 2.99
C ARG A 2 4.92 19.90 1.91
N LEU A 3 5.53 18.72 1.87
CA LEU A 3 5.17 17.66 0.93
C LEU A 3 4.13 16.75 1.57
N TRP A 4 3.21 16.26 0.74
CA TRP A 4 2.12 15.40 1.16
C TRP A 4 2.03 14.18 0.24
N THR A 5 1.84 13.02 0.86
CA THR A 5 1.49 11.77 0.16
C THR A 5 0.13 11.34 0.66
N PHE A 6 -0.79 11.04 -0.26
CA PHE A 6 -2.15 10.62 0.06
C PHE A 6 -2.36 9.18 -0.40
N ASP A 7 -3.04 8.40 0.42
CA ASP A 7 -3.62 7.12 0.04
C ASP A 7 -5.12 7.07 0.31
N ARG A 8 -5.71 5.88 0.17
CA ARG A 8 -7.14 5.62 0.40
C ARG A 8 -7.56 5.79 1.87
N LEU A 9 -6.61 5.83 2.81
CA LEU A 9 -6.85 5.90 4.25
C LEU A 9 -6.43 7.23 4.88
N GLY A 10 -5.64 8.07 4.20
CA GLY A 10 -5.33 9.41 4.65
C GLY A 10 -4.10 10.04 3.99
N GLY A 11 -3.66 11.16 4.55
CA GLY A 11 -2.47 11.87 4.12
C GLY A 11 -1.34 11.76 5.15
N ILE A 12 -0.13 11.50 4.68
CA ILE A 12 1.11 11.61 5.46
C ILE A 12 1.85 12.86 4.97
N ALA A 13 2.35 13.65 5.91
CA ALA A 13 3.06 14.89 5.62
C ALA A 13 4.54 14.81 6.00
N SER A 14 5.38 15.48 5.20
CA SER A 14 6.77 15.75 5.57
C SER A 14 6.86 16.82 6.66
N LYS A 15 8.07 16.99 7.22
CA LYS A 15 8.43 18.22 7.94
C LYS A 15 8.26 19.42 7.00
N GLN A 16 7.87 20.56 7.55
CA GLN A 16 7.78 21.82 6.81
C GLN A 16 9.16 22.47 6.73
N PHE A 17 9.47 23.09 5.58
CA PHE A 17 10.70 23.84 5.35
C PHE A 17 10.40 25.16 4.62
N ASP A 18 11.30 26.15 4.68
CA ASP A 18 11.10 27.45 4.03
C ASP A 18 11.84 27.46 2.69
N ILE A 19 11.13 27.62 1.58
CA ILE A 19 11.75 27.56 0.25
C ILE A 19 12.77 28.69 0.01
N ASN A 20 12.62 29.82 0.71
CA ASN A 20 13.50 30.97 0.55
C ASN A 20 14.78 30.83 1.38
N LYS A 21 14.75 30.00 2.43
CA LYS A 21 15.91 29.71 3.28
C LYS A 21 16.59 28.40 2.87
N ASP A 22 15.78 27.42 2.45
CA ASP A 22 16.16 26.04 2.15
C ASP A 22 15.97 25.73 0.65
N GLY A 23 16.44 26.63 -0.23
CA GLY A 23 16.23 26.52 -1.68
C GLY A 23 16.78 25.22 -2.28
N LEU A 24 17.86 24.67 -1.74
CA LEU A 24 18.40 23.38 -2.16
C LEU A 24 17.41 22.24 -1.89
N GLN A 25 16.72 22.25 -0.74
CA GLN A 25 15.72 21.25 -0.40
C GLN A 25 14.51 21.31 -1.35
N PHE A 26 14.14 22.53 -1.79
CA PHE A 26 13.11 22.71 -2.81
C PHE A 26 13.50 22.09 -4.15
N VAL A 27 14.71 22.40 -4.67
CA VAL A 27 15.19 21.84 -5.95
C VAL A 27 15.34 20.32 -5.87
N SER A 28 15.87 19.79 -4.77
CA SER A 28 15.97 18.35 -4.52
C SER A 28 14.61 17.66 -4.50
N ALA A 29 13.58 18.29 -3.93
CA ALA A 29 12.22 17.75 -3.96
C ALA A 29 11.69 17.65 -5.39
N VAL A 30 11.83 18.71 -6.20
CA VAL A 30 11.39 18.73 -7.60
C VAL A 30 12.12 17.68 -8.42
N LEU A 31 13.44 17.60 -8.31
CA LEU A 31 14.25 16.58 -8.98
C LEU A 31 13.88 15.17 -8.52
N GLY A 32 13.59 14.99 -7.23
CA GLY A 32 13.09 13.74 -6.67
C GLY A 32 11.84 13.26 -7.40
N PHE A 33 10.81 14.10 -7.53
CA PHE A 33 9.59 13.75 -8.27
C PHE A 33 9.83 13.41 -9.74
N LEU A 34 10.79 14.08 -10.39
CA LEU A 34 11.11 13.82 -11.80
C LEU A 34 11.85 12.49 -12.01
N TRP A 35 12.63 12.05 -11.02
CA TRP A 35 13.39 10.79 -11.09
C TRP A 35 12.64 9.56 -10.56
N MET A 36 11.56 9.77 -9.80
CA MET A 36 10.79 8.68 -9.21
C MET A 36 10.01 7.90 -10.28
N ASN A 37 10.00 6.58 -10.13
CA ASN A 37 9.12 5.72 -10.91
C ASN A 37 7.68 5.74 -10.36
N GLU A 38 6.74 5.09 -11.08
CA GLU A 38 5.33 5.06 -10.70
C GLU A 38 5.11 4.52 -9.27
N GLU A 39 5.76 3.42 -8.89
CA GLU A 39 5.65 2.85 -7.54
C GLU A 39 6.11 3.85 -6.46
N GLN A 40 7.21 4.56 -6.70
CA GLN A 40 7.75 5.58 -5.79
C GLN A 40 6.86 6.83 -5.70
N LEU A 41 6.15 7.16 -6.78
CA LEU A 41 5.15 8.23 -6.82
C LEU A 41 3.84 7.84 -6.11
N GLY A 42 3.72 6.59 -5.64
CA GLY A 42 2.55 6.10 -4.92
C GLY A 42 1.48 5.49 -5.84
N PHE A 43 1.81 5.17 -7.09
CA PHE A 43 0.95 4.29 -7.88
C PHE A 43 1.01 2.88 -7.29
N ASP A 44 -0.15 2.26 -7.08
CA ASP A 44 -0.26 0.90 -6.56
C ASP A 44 0.17 -0.11 -7.63
N PRO A 45 1.34 -0.76 -7.52
CA PRO A 45 1.79 -1.76 -8.51
C PRO A 45 1.04 -3.08 -8.37
N THR A 46 0.20 -3.22 -7.34
CA THR A 46 -0.47 -4.47 -6.99
C THR A 46 -1.72 -4.70 -7.85
N ILE A 47 -2.29 -3.64 -8.43
CA ILE A 47 -3.48 -3.72 -9.29
C ILE A 47 -3.08 -3.60 -10.76
N THR A 48 -3.16 -4.72 -11.47
CA THR A 48 -2.89 -4.78 -12.91
C THR A 48 -4.19 -4.77 -13.69
N THR A 49 -4.23 -4.04 -14.81
CA THR A 49 -5.36 -4.02 -15.74
C THR A 49 -4.99 -4.75 -17.03
N VAL A 50 -5.73 -5.80 -17.38
CA VAL A 50 -5.62 -6.48 -18.68
C VAL A 50 -6.99 -6.52 -19.35
N GLY A 51 -7.11 -5.86 -20.50
CA GLY A 51 -8.39 -5.62 -21.14
C GLY A 51 -9.33 -4.80 -20.24
N ASN A 52 -10.55 -5.31 -20.01
CA ASN A 52 -11.53 -4.67 -19.13
C ASN A 52 -11.55 -5.22 -17.69
N LYS A 53 -10.56 -6.06 -17.32
CA LYS A 53 -10.52 -6.67 -15.98
C LYS A 53 -9.30 -6.16 -15.21
N ARG A 54 -9.55 -5.82 -13.94
CA ARG A 54 -8.51 -5.50 -12.96
C ARG A 54 -8.29 -6.70 -12.06
N TYR A 55 -7.05 -7.02 -11.75
CA TYR A 55 -6.74 -8.10 -10.82
C TYR A 55 -5.53 -7.76 -9.96
N ILE A 56 -5.46 -8.42 -8.81
CA ILE A 56 -4.31 -8.43 -7.92
C ILE A 56 -3.64 -9.80 -8.02
N GLU A 57 -2.34 -9.81 -8.30
CA GLU A 57 -1.52 -11.02 -8.20
C GLU A 57 -0.92 -11.14 -6.81
N ILE A 58 -1.17 -12.27 -6.16
CA ILE A 58 -0.55 -12.64 -4.88
C ILE A 58 0.21 -13.95 -5.03
N GLU A 59 1.26 -14.10 -4.25
CA GLU A 59 2.04 -15.33 -4.16
C GLU A 59 1.76 -16.02 -2.83
N ARG A 60 1.36 -17.30 -2.90
CA ARG A 60 1.07 -18.15 -1.75
C ARG A 60 1.81 -19.48 -1.88
N GLU A 61 1.77 -20.28 -0.82
CA GLU A 61 2.42 -21.60 -0.77
C GLU A 61 2.01 -22.53 -1.93
N LYS A 62 0.81 -22.37 -2.47
CA LYS A 62 0.27 -23.17 -3.59
C LYS A 62 0.61 -22.60 -4.98
N GLY A 63 1.33 -21.48 -5.06
CA GLY A 63 1.68 -20.78 -6.29
C GLY A 63 1.08 -19.37 -6.38
N LYS A 64 1.12 -18.79 -7.58
CA LYS A 64 0.55 -17.47 -7.86
C LYS A 64 -0.96 -17.56 -8.03
N GLU A 65 -1.70 -16.77 -7.25
CA GLU A 65 -3.15 -16.63 -7.32
C GLU A 65 -3.52 -15.24 -7.86
N ARG A 66 -4.60 -15.16 -8.67
CA ARG A 66 -5.14 -13.91 -9.20
C ARG A 66 -6.49 -13.61 -8.56
N LEU A 67 -6.59 -12.46 -7.89
CA LEU A 67 -7.85 -11.95 -7.33
C LEU A 67 -8.45 -10.94 -8.30
N VAL A 68 -9.59 -11.27 -8.91
CA VAL A 68 -10.27 -10.35 -9.85
C VAL A 68 -11.03 -9.29 -9.06
N ILE A 69 -10.74 -8.02 -9.36
CA ILE A 69 -11.42 -6.86 -8.80
C ILE A 69 -12.62 -6.52 -9.70
N ASP A 70 -13.78 -7.05 -9.33
CA ASP A 70 -15.08 -6.54 -9.79
C ASP A 70 -15.61 -5.53 -8.75
N ARG A 71 -16.86 -5.08 -8.85
CA ARG A 71 -17.54 -4.29 -7.78
C ARG A 71 -17.42 -4.95 -6.39
N LEU A 72 -17.18 -6.26 -6.34
CA LEU A 72 -16.75 -7.05 -5.19
C LEU A 72 -15.50 -7.87 -5.57
N ILE A 73 -14.57 -8.07 -4.64
CA ILE A 73 -13.43 -8.99 -4.85
C ILE A 73 -13.98 -10.41 -4.74
N LYS A 74 -14.04 -11.11 -5.87
CA LYS A 74 -14.51 -12.50 -5.94
C LYS A 74 -13.33 -13.44 -6.14
N GLN A 75 -13.26 -14.49 -5.35
CA GLN A 75 -12.48 -15.67 -5.67
C GLN A 75 -13.24 -16.50 -6.73
N GLU A 76 -12.56 -17.41 -7.42
CA GLU A 76 -13.26 -18.43 -8.23
C GLU A 76 -14.20 -19.33 -7.38
N ASP A 77 -14.01 -19.33 -6.06
CA ASP A 77 -14.90 -19.96 -5.09
C ASP A 77 -15.92 -18.92 -4.55
N PRO A 78 -17.23 -19.05 -4.83
CA PRO A 78 -18.21 -17.97 -4.65
C PRO A 78 -18.57 -17.64 -3.19
N ASP A 79 -18.23 -18.49 -2.22
CA ASP A 79 -18.68 -18.35 -0.83
C ASP A 79 -17.73 -17.54 0.08
N THR A 80 -16.54 -17.16 -0.41
CA THR A 80 -15.54 -16.44 0.41
C THR A 80 -15.42 -14.98 -0.01
N LEU A 81 -15.89 -14.07 0.84
CA LEU A 81 -15.69 -12.63 0.66
C LEU A 81 -14.31 -12.21 1.17
N LEU A 82 -13.52 -11.59 0.30
CA LEU A 82 -12.20 -11.07 0.63
C LEU A 82 -12.25 -9.54 0.80
N VAL A 83 -11.57 -9.06 1.84
CA VAL A 83 -11.36 -7.63 2.08
C VAL A 83 -9.89 -7.34 1.82
N VAL A 84 -9.61 -6.50 0.82
CA VAL A 84 -8.26 -5.98 0.58
C VAL A 84 -8.14 -4.65 1.29
N LYS A 85 -7.18 -4.58 2.21
CA LYS A 85 -6.74 -3.34 2.83
C LYS A 85 -5.38 -2.98 2.27
N ASP A 86 -5.28 -1.75 1.82
CA ASP A 86 -4.04 -1.16 1.32
C ASP A 86 -3.87 0.20 1.98
N SER A 87 -2.82 0.33 2.77
CA SER A 87 -2.48 1.54 3.53
C SER A 87 -0.99 1.67 3.66
N TRP A 88 -0.52 2.91 3.60
CA TRP A 88 0.77 3.27 4.15
C TRP A 88 0.75 3.14 5.67
N GLN A 89 1.84 2.58 6.20
CA GLN A 89 2.08 2.49 7.62
C GLN A 89 3.44 3.09 7.93
N TYR A 90 3.48 3.90 8.99
CA TYR A 90 4.73 4.39 9.57
C TYR A 90 5.66 3.22 9.92
N PRO A 91 6.94 3.23 9.52
CA PRO A 91 7.88 2.14 9.79
C PRO A 91 8.02 1.79 11.28
N GLU A 92 7.75 2.76 12.15
CA GLU A 92 7.81 2.61 13.61
C GLU A 92 6.63 1.81 14.16
N ARG A 93 5.54 1.66 13.39
CA ARG A 93 4.38 0.88 13.81
C ARG A 93 4.58 -0.59 13.46
N LYS A 94 4.05 -1.43 14.34
CA LYS A 94 4.02 -2.89 14.13
C LYS A 94 3.18 -3.23 12.90
N GLU A 95 3.71 -4.09 12.05
CA GLU A 95 3.05 -4.63 10.87
C GLU A 95 1.64 -5.14 11.20
N GLU A 96 0.64 -4.62 10.49
CA GLU A 96 -0.76 -4.98 10.68
C GLU A 96 -1.05 -6.45 10.34
N GLY A 97 -0.39 -7.00 9.32
CA GLY A 97 -0.52 -8.40 8.91
C GLY A 97 -0.26 -9.37 10.05
N GLU A 98 0.73 -9.10 10.90
CA GLU A 98 1.05 -9.93 12.07
C GLU A 98 -0.05 -9.92 13.14
N LEU A 99 -0.78 -8.82 13.29
CA LEU A 99 -1.89 -8.73 14.23
C LEU A 99 -3.05 -9.62 13.76
N LEU A 100 -3.40 -9.55 12.48
CA LEU A 100 -4.43 -10.39 11.87
C LEU A 100 -4.04 -11.87 11.89
N ARG A 101 -2.77 -12.19 11.64
CA ARG A 101 -2.25 -13.56 11.73
C ARG A 101 -2.42 -14.13 13.13
N LYS A 102 -2.15 -13.34 14.18
CA LYS A 102 -2.35 -13.75 15.57
C LYS A 102 -3.83 -13.91 15.93
N ALA A 103 -4.69 -12.99 15.49
CA ALA A 103 -6.14 -13.09 15.73
C ALA A 103 -6.74 -14.34 15.07
N THR A 104 -6.25 -14.68 13.87
CA THR A 104 -6.64 -15.88 13.14
C THR A 104 -6.23 -17.16 13.88
N LYS A 105 -4.97 -17.24 14.35
CA LYS A 105 -4.48 -18.38 15.15
C LYS A 105 -5.23 -18.57 16.46
N LYS A 106 -5.78 -17.50 17.04
CA LYS A 106 -6.60 -17.53 18.26
C LYS A 106 -8.09 -17.70 18.00
N GLU A 107 -8.50 -17.92 16.74
CA GLU A 107 -9.88 -18.09 16.32
C GLU A 107 -10.85 -16.99 16.78
N VAL A 108 -10.35 -15.76 16.99
CA VAL A 108 -11.16 -14.63 17.49
C VAL A 108 -12.38 -14.42 16.60
N ARG A 109 -13.57 -14.36 17.20
CA ARG A 109 -14.83 -14.13 16.47
C ARG A 109 -14.95 -12.67 16.03
N ASN A 110 -15.69 -12.42 14.95
CA ASN A 110 -15.98 -11.08 14.41
C ASN A 110 -14.75 -10.29 13.94
N VAL A 111 -13.64 -10.97 13.63
CA VAL A 111 -12.42 -10.37 13.05
C VAL A 111 -12.12 -11.04 11.73
N ALA A 112 -11.77 -10.24 10.71
CA ALA A 112 -11.37 -10.75 9.41
C ALA A 112 -10.19 -11.74 9.55
N ARG A 113 -10.24 -12.83 8.78
CA ARG A 113 -9.18 -13.85 8.80
C ARG A 113 -8.01 -13.41 7.94
N TYR A 114 -6.80 -13.69 8.42
CA TYR A 114 -5.58 -13.46 7.67
C TYR A 114 -5.58 -14.34 6.43
N PHE A 115 -5.42 -13.71 5.26
CA PHE A 115 -5.35 -14.40 3.98
C PHE A 115 -3.96 -14.27 3.33
N HIS A 116 -3.54 -13.03 3.12
CA HIS A 116 -2.24 -12.64 2.58
C HIS A 116 -1.91 -11.21 3.02
N CYS A 117 -0.63 -10.92 3.23
CA CYS A 117 -0.12 -9.57 3.47
C CYS A 117 1.18 -9.39 2.70
N ARG A 118 1.31 -8.25 2.03
CA ARG A 118 2.52 -7.83 1.33
C ARG A 118 2.93 -6.48 1.87
N LEU A 119 4.20 -6.35 2.23
CA LEU A 119 4.79 -5.05 2.55
C LEU A 119 5.34 -4.45 1.26
N ALA A 120 4.79 -3.30 0.88
CA ALA A 120 5.38 -2.43 -0.14
C ALA A 120 6.16 -1.32 0.57
N SER A 121 7.42 -1.12 0.18
CA SER A 121 8.25 -0.05 0.72
C SER A 121 8.42 1.04 -0.33
N ALA A 122 7.65 2.13 -0.22
CA ALA A 122 7.99 3.37 -0.91
C ALA A 122 9.05 4.15 -0.13
N LEU A 123 9.89 4.88 -0.86
CA LEU A 123 10.99 5.68 -0.35
C LEU A 123 10.53 7.01 0.28
N ALA A 124 9.48 6.99 1.10
CA ALA A 124 9.22 8.08 2.06
C ALA A 124 10.34 8.21 3.12
N ARG A 125 11.38 7.36 3.06
CA ARG A 125 12.63 7.47 3.82
C ARG A 125 13.60 8.54 3.30
N ALA A 126 13.48 9.01 2.04
CA ALA A 126 14.43 9.98 1.48
C ALA A 126 14.21 11.43 1.93
N LEU A 127 13.08 11.72 2.60
CA LEU A 127 12.65 13.10 2.91
C LEU A 127 12.25 13.32 4.39
N GLN A 128 12.60 12.40 5.29
CA GLN A 128 12.40 12.54 6.75
C GLN A 128 13.62 13.09 7.49
#